data_AF-A0A316NYZ9-F1
#
_entry.id   AF-A0A316NYZ9-F1
#
_cell.length_a   1.000
_cell.length_b   1.000
_cell.length_c   1.000
_cell.angle_alpha   90.00
_cell.angle_beta   90.00
_cell.angle_gamma   90.00
#
_symmetry.space_group_name_H-M   'P 1'
#
loop_
_entity.id
_entity.type
_entity.pdbx_description
1 polymer ?
#
loop_
_entity_poly.entity_id
_entity_poly.type
_entity_poly.pdbx_seq_one_letter_code
_entity_poly.pdbx_strand_id
1 'polypeptide(L)'
;ELIGNIQRDANSAKKYWHFIKIMGRSASHVALEAALQTQPNITLISEEVEEKKMSLESIINYMCSVIVKRADKGKNFGIAIIPEGLIEFIPEMKSMIANLNDIMATLENDPDFVNATTIREKFDIVENRLDSENAKVYNSLPVLIKGQLLADRDPHGNVQVSKIETEKLLIEMIQTRLDELKSQGDYIGKFSAQSHFFGYEGRCAFPSNFDADYCYALGFNAFALINFGLTGYLSSVRNLTQPADKWVAGGIPLTMMMNMERRHGEMKPVIQKALVRLDGPVFKQLEENREEWAMNDRYLFPGAIQYFGPSCVCDVTTCTLQLEREKSLVNA
;
A
#
# COMPACT_ATOMS: atom_id res chain seq x y z
N GLU A 1 -7.00 14.35 1.52
CA GLU A 1 -8.33 14.82 1.96
C GLU A 1 -9.13 13.75 2.73
N LEU A 2 -9.62 12.68 2.07
CA LEU A 2 -10.60 11.74 2.68
C LEU A 2 -10.13 11.14 4.03
N ILE A 3 -8.85 10.77 4.13
CA ILE A 3 -8.24 10.28 5.37
C ILE A 3 -8.30 11.34 6.49
N GLY A 4 -8.04 12.61 6.16
CA GLY A 4 -8.17 13.72 7.11
C GLY A 4 -9.60 13.93 7.58
N ASN A 5 -10.59 13.77 6.70
CA ASN A 5 -12.01 13.84 7.08
C ASN A 5 -12.37 12.72 8.07
N ILE A 6 -11.90 11.49 7.80
CA ILE A 6 -12.06 10.35 8.72
C ILE A 6 -11.35 10.61 10.05
N GLN A 7 -10.13 11.16 10.03
CA GLN A 7 -9.40 11.53 11.25
C GLN A 7 -10.18 12.51 12.11
N ARG A 8 -10.82 13.50 11.48
CA ARG A 8 -11.64 14.49 12.19
C ARG A 8 -12.88 13.83 12.81
N ASP A 9 -13.54 12.92 12.10
CA ASP A 9 -14.65 12.13 12.64
C ASP A 9 -14.21 11.24 13.80
N ALA A 10 -13.11 10.48 13.64
CA ALA A 10 -12.57 9.60 14.67
C ALA A 10 -12.20 10.38 15.94
N ASN A 11 -11.60 11.56 15.80
CA ASN A 11 -11.27 12.43 16.94
C ASN A 11 -12.51 13.05 17.61
N SER A 12 -13.63 13.16 16.88
CA SER A 12 -14.90 13.67 17.40
C SER A 12 -15.70 12.57 18.12
N ALA A 13 -15.84 11.39 17.51
CA ALA A 13 -16.62 10.28 18.05
C ALA A 13 -15.85 9.45 19.08
N LYS A 14 -14.51 9.40 18.99
CA LYS A 14 -13.57 8.72 19.91
C LYS A 14 -13.88 7.24 20.19
N LYS A 15 -14.41 6.53 19.19
CA LYS A 15 -14.91 5.14 19.36
C LYS A 15 -14.49 4.14 18.28
N TYR A 16 -13.95 4.60 17.15
CA TYR A 16 -13.65 3.74 16.01
C TYR A 16 -12.16 3.72 15.68
N TRP A 17 -11.69 2.53 15.31
CA TRP A 17 -10.44 2.35 14.59
C TRP A 17 -10.72 2.24 13.10
N HIS A 18 -10.16 3.13 12.29
CA HIS A 18 -10.34 3.11 10.84
C HIS A 18 -9.11 2.49 10.18
N PHE A 19 -9.33 1.43 9.40
CA PHE A 19 -8.32 0.74 8.62
C PHE A 19 -8.52 1.13 7.17
N ILE A 20 -7.58 1.91 6.64
CA ILE A 20 -7.68 2.52 5.32
C ILE A 20 -6.67 1.83 4.41
N LYS A 21 -7.17 0.94 3.55
CA LYS A 21 -6.38 0.39 2.45
C LYS A 21 -6.22 1.47 1.38
N ILE A 22 -4.99 1.70 0.96
CA ILE A 22 -4.66 2.65 -0.09
C ILE A 22 -4.10 1.88 -1.28
N MET A 23 -4.65 2.18 -2.45
CA MET A 23 -4.21 1.60 -3.70
C MET A 23 -2.73 1.86 -3.97
N GLY A 24 -2.04 0.81 -4.41
CA GLY A 24 -0.58 0.83 -4.52
C GLY A 24 -0.03 -0.58 -4.56
N ARG A 25 -0.29 -1.29 -5.65
CA ARG A 25 -0.04 -2.74 -5.74
C ARG A 25 1.43 -3.11 -5.45
N SER A 26 2.37 -2.41 -6.07
CA SER A 26 3.78 -2.85 -6.06
C SER A 26 4.72 -1.98 -5.23
N ALA A 27 4.25 -0.87 -4.65
CA ALA A 27 5.09 0.02 -3.85
C ALA A 27 4.23 0.84 -2.90
N SER A 28 4.80 1.26 -1.77
CA SER A 28 4.08 2.00 -0.74
C SER A 28 4.10 3.52 -0.89
N HIS A 29 4.51 4.07 -2.05
CA HIS A 29 4.64 5.53 -2.27
C HIS A 29 3.37 6.30 -1.91
N VAL A 30 2.20 5.82 -2.33
CA VAL A 30 0.92 6.49 -2.07
C VAL A 30 0.57 6.43 -0.57
N ALA A 31 0.82 5.29 0.08
CA ALA A 31 0.59 5.12 1.51
C ALA A 31 1.53 6.01 2.35
N LEU A 32 2.79 6.11 1.94
CA LEU A 32 3.79 6.97 2.58
C LEU A 32 3.43 8.45 2.44
N GLU A 33 3.08 8.91 1.23
CA GLU A 33 2.63 10.29 1.00
C GLU A 33 1.38 10.61 1.82
N ALA A 34 0.38 9.73 1.80
CA ALA A 34 -0.83 9.91 2.58
C ALA A 34 -0.53 9.99 4.09
N ALA A 35 0.41 9.18 4.59
CA ALA A 35 0.84 9.21 5.97
C ALA A 35 1.52 10.53 6.34
N LEU A 36 2.40 11.07 5.49
CA LEU A 36 3.05 12.36 5.74
C LEU A 36 2.03 13.52 5.74
N GLN A 37 1.02 13.47 4.86
CA GLN A 37 -0.01 14.50 4.78
C GLN A 37 -1.05 14.44 5.91
N THR A 38 -1.17 13.33 6.63
CA THR A 38 -2.28 13.11 7.58
C THR A 38 -1.86 12.65 8.97
N GLN A 39 -0.64 12.15 9.14
CA GLN A 39 -0.07 11.70 10.43
C GLN A 39 -0.95 10.67 11.15
N PRO A 40 -1.29 9.52 10.52
CA PRO A 40 -2.10 8.48 11.14
C PRO A 40 -1.34 7.82 12.31
N ASN A 41 -2.06 7.07 13.15
CA ASN A 41 -1.42 6.38 14.28
C ASN A 41 -0.60 5.17 13.83
N ILE A 42 -1.02 4.51 12.76
CA ILE A 42 -0.29 3.37 12.20
C ILE A 42 -0.16 3.59 10.70
N THR A 43 1.06 3.43 10.20
CA THR A 43 1.34 3.33 8.76
C THR A 43 2.20 2.11 8.54
N LEU A 44 1.75 1.21 7.67
CA LEU A 44 2.56 0.09 7.21
C LEU A 44 3.26 0.48 5.91
N ILE A 45 4.52 0.07 5.76
CA ILE A 45 5.31 0.22 4.53
C ILE A 45 5.75 -1.17 4.11
N SER A 46 5.26 -1.63 2.96
CA SER A 46 5.47 -2.99 2.47
C SER A 46 6.96 -3.31 2.30
N GLU A 47 7.74 -2.35 1.81
CA GLU A 47 9.18 -2.47 1.66
C GLU A 47 9.90 -2.67 3.01
N GLU A 48 9.46 -2.00 4.09
CA GLU A 48 10.00 -2.20 5.44
C GLU A 48 9.66 -3.60 5.98
N VAL A 49 8.44 -4.07 5.68
CA VAL A 49 7.96 -5.41 6.06
C VAL A 49 8.81 -6.51 5.41
N GLU A 50 9.11 -6.38 4.11
CA GLU A 50 9.95 -7.34 3.39
C GLU A 50 11.41 -7.30 3.87
N GLU A 51 11.99 -6.10 4.02
CA GLU A 51 13.38 -5.92 4.49
C GLU A 51 13.59 -6.51 5.89
N LYS A 52 12.65 -6.26 6.82
CA LYS A 52 12.70 -6.77 8.19
C LYS A 52 12.19 -8.21 8.32
N LYS A 53 11.74 -8.83 7.22
CA LYS A 53 11.16 -10.18 7.17
C LYS A 53 10.06 -10.38 8.21
N MET A 54 9.18 -9.39 8.35
CA MET A 54 8.10 -9.45 9.35
C MET A 54 7.08 -10.52 8.97
N SER A 55 6.69 -11.37 9.92
CA SER A 55 5.55 -12.28 9.76
C SER A 55 4.22 -11.53 9.87
N LEU A 56 3.14 -12.14 9.40
CA LEU A 56 1.78 -11.62 9.59
C LEU A 56 1.49 -11.46 11.10
N GLU A 57 1.87 -12.44 11.91
CA GLU A 57 1.73 -12.37 13.36
C GLU A 57 2.50 -11.18 13.97
N SER A 58 3.73 -10.91 13.51
CA SER A 58 4.51 -9.76 13.98
C SER A 58 3.82 -8.43 13.66
N ILE A 59 3.18 -8.31 12.48
CA ILE A 59 2.43 -7.10 12.10
C ILE A 59 1.20 -6.95 13.01
N ILE A 60 0.44 -8.03 13.22
CA ILE A 60 -0.73 -8.02 14.12
C ILE A 60 -0.31 -7.62 15.54
N ASN A 61 0.74 -8.23 16.09
CA ASN A 61 1.24 -7.91 17.42
C ASN A 61 1.70 -6.45 17.54
N TYR A 62 2.38 -5.91 16.53
CA TYR A 62 2.73 -4.49 16.48
C TYR A 62 1.49 -3.59 16.54
N MET A 63 0.50 -3.84 15.67
CA MET A 63 -0.73 -3.03 15.63
C MET A 63 -1.53 -3.14 16.93
N CYS A 64 -1.70 -4.35 17.48
CA CYS A 64 -2.32 -4.58 18.78
C CYS A 64 -1.59 -3.83 19.89
N SER A 65 -0.26 -3.81 19.90
CA SER A 65 0.51 -3.07 20.91
C SER A 65 0.21 -1.57 20.91
N VAL A 66 0.03 -0.97 19.72
CA VAL A 66 -0.35 0.45 19.59
C VAL A 66 -1.78 0.66 20.08
N ILE A 67 -2.71 -0.23 19.72
CA ILE A 67 -4.12 -0.16 20.13
C ILE A 67 -4.24 -0.25 21.67
N VAL A 68 -3.56 -1.22 22.29
CA VAL A 68 -3.55 -1.42 23.75
C VAL A 68 -2.98 -0.19 24.46
N LYS A 69 -1.78 0.26 24.08
CA LYS A 69 -1.13 1.45 24.68
C LYS A 69 -1.98 2.71 24.57
N ARG A 70 -2.75 2.84 23.49
CA ARG A 70 -3.71 3.96 23.32
C ARG A 70 -4.94 3.78 24.21
N ALA A 71 -5.48 2.57 24.31
CA ALA A 71 -6.59 2.25 25.20
C ALA A 71 -6.25 2.50 26.68
N ASP A 72 -5.01 2.22 27.11
CA ASP A 72 -4.51 2.53 28.46
C ASP A 72 -4.53 4.04 28.75
N LYS A 73 -4.43 4.87 27.70
CA LYS A 73 -4.57 6.33 27.76
C LYS A 73 -6.01 6.81 27.55
N GLY A 74 -6.99 5.90 27.59
CA GLY A 74 -8.41 6.20 27.34
C GLY A 74 -8.76 6.44 25.88
N LYS A 75 -7.86 6.16 24.93
CA LYS A 75 -8.06 6.39 23.48
C LYS A 75 -8.42 5.09 22.77
N ASN A 76 -9.72 4.81 22.68
CA ASN A 76 -10.27 3.64 21.97
C ASN A 76 -10.54 3.92 20.48
N PHE A 77 -9.71 4.75 19.84
CA PHE A 77 -9.85 5.16 18.45
C PHE A 77 -8.48 5.39 17.81
N GLY A 78 -8.42 5.30 16.49
CA GLY A 78 -7.21 5.56 15.74
C GLY A 78 -7.35 5.29 14.25
N ILE A 79 -6.31 5.59 13.50
CA ILE A 79 -6.25 5.43 12.05
C ILE A 79 -5.05 4.59 11.68
N ALA A 80 -5.27 3.58 10.84
CA ALA A 80 -4.24 2.76 10.23
C ALA A 80 -4.27 2.92 8.70
N ILE A 81 -3.14 3.27 8.11
CA ILE A 81 -2.93 3.27 6.65
C ILE A 81 -2.20 2.00 6.23
N ILE A 82 -2.78 1.28 5.27
CA ILE A 82 -2.32 -0.02 4.81
C ILE A 82 -2.12 0.02 3.30
N PRO A 83 -0.92 -0.26 2.77
CA PRO A 83 -0.73 -0.43 1.34
C PRO A 83 -1.50 -1.66 0.83
N GLU A 84 -2.20 -1.52 -0.29
CA GLU A 84 -2.94 -2.63 -0.93
C GLU A 84 -2.04 -3.84 -1.20
N GLY A 85 -0.79 -3.61 -1.61
CA GLY A 85 0.17 -4.67 -1.92
C GLY A 85 0.78 -5.39 -0.72
N LEU A 86 0.46 -5.00 0.52
CA LEU A 86 1.19 -5.46 1.73
C LEU A 86 1.42 -6.97 1.79
N ILE A 87 0.42 -7.78 1.42
CA ILE A 87 0.50 -9.24 1.50
C ILE A 87 1.54 -9.85 0.55
N GLU A 88 1.89 -9.20 -0.57
CA GLU A 88 2.97 -9.66 -1.48
C GLU A 88 4.37 -9.47 -0.86
N PHE A 89 4.49 -8.66 0.20
CA PHE A 89 5.74 -8.30 0.86
C PHE A 89 5.96 -9.05 2.19
N ILE A 90 4.94 -9.74 2.69
CA ILE A 90 5.07 -10.62 3.87
C ILE A 90 5.68 -11.95 3.39
N PRO A 91 6.89 -12.35 3.83
CA PRO A 91 7.60 -13.49 3.24
C PRO A 91 6.83 -14.81 3.25
N GLU A 92 6.18 -15.13 4.37
CA GLU A 92 5.41 -16.37 4.51
C GLU A 92 4.14 -16.37 3.65
N MET A 93 3.50 -15.21 3.47
CA MET A 93 2.36 -15.06 2.56
C MET A 93 2.80 -15.17 1.09
N LYS A 94 3.95 -14.57 0.73
CA LYS A 94 4.53 -14.66 -0.61
C LYS A 94 4.87 -16.12 -0.97
N SER A 95 5.50 -16.84 -0.05
CA SER A 95 5.76 -18.29 -0.19
C SER A 95 4.47 -19.09 -0.35
N MET A 96 3.49 -18.85 0.52
CA MET A 96 2.20 -19.54 0.48
C MET A 96 1.43 -19.26 -0.82
N ILE A 97 1.38 -18.01 -1.28
CA ILE A 97 0.72 -17.61 -2.53
C ILE A 97 1.43 -18.23 -3.74
N ALA A 98 2.76 -18.28 -3.75
CA ALA A 98 3.51 -18.92 -4.82
C ALA A 98 3.21 -20.43 -4.89
N ASN A 99 3.27 -21.13 -3.75
CA ASN A 99 2.94 -22.54 -3.67
C ASN A 99 1.47 -22.80 -4.03
N LEU A 100 0.55 -21.92 -3.63
CA LEU A 100 -0.85 -21.96 -4.02
C LEU A 100 -1.01 -21.84 -5.55
N ASN A 101 -0.35 -20.88 -6.20
CA ASN A 101 -0.41 -20.74 -7.66
C ASN A 101 0.08 -22.01 -8.37
N ASP A 102 1.17 -22.62 -7.89
CA ASP A 102 1.73 -23.84 -8.46
C ASP A 102 0.76 -25.03 -8.35
N ILE A 103 0.13 -25.24 -7.18
CA ILE A 103 -0.81 -26.35 -7.01
C ILE A 103 -2.14 -26.09 -7.72
N MET A 104 -2.59 -24.83 -7.83
CA MET A 104 -3.86 -24.47 -8.46
C MET A 104 -3.88 -24.84 -9.94
N ALA A 105 -2.75 -24.69 -10.64
CA ALA A 105 -2.61 -25.13 -12.03
C ALA A 105 -2.93 -26.63 -12.21
N THR A 106 -2.70 -27.45 -11.18
CA THR A 106 -3.05 -28.88 -11.20
C THR A 106 -4.46 -29.15 -10.68
N LEU A 107 -4.89 -28.42 -9.64
CA LEU A 107 -6.19 -28.60 -8.97
C LEU A 107 -7.38 -28.17 -9.84
N GLU A 108 -7.20 -27.25 -10.79
CA GLU A 108 -8.25 -26.85 -11.74
C GLU A 108 -8.75 -28.01 -12.61
N ASN A 109 -7.95 -29.07 -12.76
CA ASN A 109 -8.30 -30.28 -13.50
C ASN A 109 -8.57 -31.48 -12.58
N ASP A 110 -8.51 -31.31 -11.26
CA ASP A 110 -8.72 -32.38 -10.27
C ASP A 110 -10.22 -32.61 -10.03
N PRO A 111 -10.76 -33.82 -10.30
CA PRO A 111 -12.16 -34.13 -10.07
C PRO A 111 -12.61 -33.86 -8.63
N ASP A 112 -11.76 -34.09 -7.63
CA ASP A 112 -12.12 -33.93 -6.22
C ASP A 112 -12.30 -32.45 -5.86
N PHE A 113 -11.49 -31.56 -6.47
CA PHE A 113 -11.57 -30.12 -6.27
C PHE A 113 -12.72 -29.48 -7.07
N VAL A 114 -12.94 -29.92 -8.30
CA VAL A 114 -14.00 -29.43 -9.18
C VAL A 114 -15.39 -29.85 -8.67
N ASN A 115 -15.52 -31.08 -8.18
CA ASN A 115 -16.78 -31.62 -7.68
C ASN A 115 -17.05 -31.27 -6.21
N ALA A 116 -16.12 -30.61 -5.51
CA ALA A 116 -16.31 -30.15 -4.15
C ALA A 116 -17.55 -29.24 -4.05
N THR A 117 -18.52 -29.67 -3.26
CA THR A 117 -19.84 -29.04 -3.15
C THR A 117 -19.83 -27.87 -2.17
N THR A 118 -18.90 -27.87 -1.22
CA THR A 118 -18.74 -26.79 -0.25
C THR A 118 -17.40 -26.09 -0.41
N ILE A 119 -17.35 -24.80 -0.07
CA ILE A 119 -16.10 -24.06 -0.05
C ILE A 119 -15.12 -24.60 1.00
N ARG A 120 -15.64 -25.25 2.05
CA ARG A 120 -14.83 -25.86 3.11
C ARG A 120 -14.09 -27.11 2.64
N GLU A 121 -14.74 -27.97 1.86
CA GLU A 121 -14.07 -29.10 1.19
C GLU A 121 -12.92 -28.59 0.31
N LYS A 122 -13.13 -27.49 -0.43
CA LYS A 122 -12.06 -26.87 -1.22
C LYS A 122 -10.90 -26.39 -0.35
N PHE A 123 -11.17 -25.83 0.83
CA PHE A 123 -10.10 -25.44 1.75
C PHE A 123 -9.29 -26.63 2.25
N ASP A 124 -9.96 -27.71 2.64
CA ASP A 124 -9.30 -28.91 3.16
C ASP A 124 -8.45 -29.60 2.06
N ILE A 125 -8.94 -29.64 0.82
CA ILE A 125 -8.17 -30.16 -0.33
C ILE A 125 -6.91 -29.33 -0.58
N VAL A 126 -7.05 -27.99 -0.57
CA VAL A 126 -5.92 -27.07 -0.78
C VAL A 126 -4.89 -27.24 0.33
N GLU A 127 -5.33 -27.26 1.58
CA GLU A 127 -4.48 -27.43 2.75
C GLU A 127 -3.62 -28.71 2.66
N ASN A 128 -4.23 -29.83 2.26
CA ASN A 128 -3.52 -31.12 2.14
C ASN A 128 -2.51 -31.17 0.98
N ARG A 129 -2.61 -30.25 0.00
CA ARG A 129 -1.70 -30.17 -1.15
C ARG A 129 -0.60 -29.12 -0.98
N LEU A 130 -0.75 -28.19 -0.04
CA LEU A 130 0.27 -27.20 0.27
C LEU A 130 1.44 -27.85 1.01
N ASP A 131 2.63 -27.26 0.86
CA ASP A 131 3.79 -27.62 1.68
C ASP A 131 3.49 -27.36 3.17
N SER A 132 4.04 -28.17 4.06
CA SER A 132 3.68 -28.16 5.50
C SER A 132 3.75 -26.77 6.16
N GLU A 133 4.76 -25.96 5.81
CA GLU A 133 4.88 -24.59 6.34
C GLU A 133 3.84 -23.63 5.74
N ASN A 134 3.56 -23.74 4.44
CA ASN A 134 2.54 -22.92 3.77
C ASN A 134 1.12 -23.31 4.21
N ALA A 135 0.88 -24.58 4.53
CA ALA A 135 -0.39 -25.07 5.05
C ALA A 135 -0.70 -24.47 6.44
N LYS A 136 0.30 -24.31 7.31
CA LYS A 136 0.14 -23.63 8.62
C LYS A 136 -0.28 -22.17 8.44
N VAL A 137 0.40 -21.45 7.54
CA VAL A 137 0.08 -20.05 7.22
C VAL A 137 -1.34 -19.97 6.67
N TYR A 138 -1.67 -20.78 5.66
CA TYR A 138 -3.00 -20.85 5.09
C TYR A 138 -4.06 -21.10 6.16
N ASN A 139 -3.82 -22.05 7.07
CA ASN A 139 -4.73 -22.40 8.15
C ASN A 139 -5.02 -21.26 9.12
N SER A 140 -4.03 -20.44 9.42
CA SER A 140 -4.17 -19.28 10.29
C SER A 140 -5.06 -18.18 9.70
N LEU A 141 -5.32 -18.20 8.38
CA LEU A 141 -6.09 -17.16 7.72
C LEU A 141 -7.59 -17.29 8.00
N PRO A 142 -8.29 -16.15 8.15
CA PRO A 142 -9.74 -16.10 8.14
C PRO A 142 -10.39 -16.78 6.93
N VAL A 143 -11.58 -17.33 7.16
CA VAL A 143 -12.41 -17.98 6.12
C VAL A 143 -12.65 -17.07 4.92
N LEU A 144 -12.90 -15.78 5.17
CA LEU A 144 -13.09 -14.78 4.12
C LEU A 144 -11.88 -14.69 3.19
N ILE A 145 -10.67 -14.68 3.76
CA ILE A 145 -9.42 -14.51 3.03
C ILE A 145 -9.03 -15.79 2.29
N LYS A 146 -9.25 -16.96 2.90
CA LYS A 146 -9.14 -18.25 2.20
C LYS A 146 -10.04 -18.29 0.96
N GLY A 147 -11.28 -17.81 1.08
CA GLY A 147 -12.21 -17.69 -0.04
C GLY A 147 -11.69 -16.76 -1.14
N GLN A 148 -11.13 -15.61 -0.79
CA GLN A 148 -10.55 -14.65 -1.75
C GLN A 148 -9.30 -15.20 -2.46
N LEU A 149 -8.47 -16.00 -1.77
CA LEU A 149 -7.30 -16.67 -2.35
C LEU A 149 -7.66 -17.73 -3.40
N LEU A 150 -8.87 -18.31 -3.29
CA LEU A 150 -9.42 -19.30 -4.21
C LEU A 150 -10.38 -18.70 -5.25
N ALA A 151 -10.60 -17.38 -5.22
CA ALA A 151 -11.45 -16.68 -6.18
C ALA A 151 -10.78 -16.55 -7.56
N ASP A 152 -11.48 -15.89 -8.49
CA ASP A 152 -11.08 -15.73 -9.89
C ASP A 152 -9.61 -15.32 -10.05
N ARG A 153 -8.89 -16.10 -10.88
CA ARG A 153 -7.50 -15.87 -11.26
C ARG A 153 -7.37 -14.72 -12.26
N ASP A 154 -6.20 -14.11 -12.34
CA ASP A 154 -5.88 -13.16 -13.40
C ASP A 154 -5.75 -13.87 -14.77
N PRO A 155 -5.63 -13.13 -15.90
CA PRO A 155 -5.44 -13.75 -17.22
C PRO A 155 -4.21 -14.66 -17.36
N HIS A 156 -3.33 -14.68 -16.36
CA HIS A 156 -2.11 -15.48 -16.29
C HIS A 156 -2.23 -16.64 -15.30
N GLY A 157 -3.41 -16.89 -14.72
CA GLY A 157 -3.66 -17.97 -13.77
C GLY A 157 -3.22 -17.68 -12.32
N ASN A 158 -2.83 -16.45 -11.99
CA ASN A 158 -2.35 -16.11 -10.64
C ASN A 158 -3.48 -15.62 -9.71
N VAL A 159 -3.30 -15.78 -8.39
CA VAL A 159 -4.10 -15.08 -7.37
C VAL A 159 -4.19 -13.58 -7.68
N GLN A 160 -5.41 -13.05 -7.71
CA GLN A 160 -5.65 -11.61 -7.82
C GLN A 160 -5.46 -10.91 -6.47
N VAL A 161 -4.20 -10.71 -6.08
CA VAL A 161 -3.80 -10.09 -4.81
C VAL A 161 -4.51 -8.75 -4.56
N SER A 162 -4.70 -7.93 -5.60
CA SER A 162 -5.41 -6.64 -5.51
C SER A 162 -6.85 -6.74 -5.01
N LYS A 163 -7.50 -7.91 -5.19
CA LYS A 163 -8.86 -8.15 -4.68
C LYS A 163 -8.89 -8.59 -3.23
N ILE A 164 -7.74 -8.89 -2.63
CA ILE A 164 -7.68 -9.33 -1.24
C ILE A 164 -7.97 -8.14 -0.34
N GLU A 165 -8.88 -8.35 0.59
CA GLU A 165 -9.30 -7.35 1.56
C GLU A 165 -8.33 -7.36 2.76
N THR A 166 -7.08 -6.98 2.51
CA THR A 166 -6.00 -6.96 3.50
C THR A 166 -6.36 -6.18 4.77
N GLU A 167 -7.10 -5.08 4.64
CA GLU A 167 -7.60 -4.33 5.80
C GLU A 167 -8.56 -5.16 6.67
N LYS A 168 -9.41 -5.99 6.06
CA LYS A 168 -10.33 -6.87 6.79
C LYS A 168 -9.60 -8.07 7.39
N LEU A 169 -8.62 -8.63 6.69
CA LEU A 169 -7.69 -9.63 7.24
C LEU A 169 -7.08 -9.13 8.55
N LEU A 170 -6.49 -7.92 8.52
CA LEU A 170 -5.85 -7.34 9.70
C LEU A 170 -6.86 -7.07 10.81
N ILE A 171 -8.04 -6.53 10.50
CA ILE A 171 -9.10 -6.29 11.49
C ILE A 171 -9.50 -7.59 12.21
N GLU A 172 -9.77 -8.67 11.48
CA GLU A 172 -10.25 -9.93 12.06
C GLU A 172 -9.19 -10.55 12.97
N MET A 173 -7.94 -10.60 12.52
CA MET A 173 -6.84 -11.13 13.33
C MET A 173 -6.52 -10.25 14.55
N ILE A 174 -6.58 -8.92 14.41
CA ILE A 174 -6.44 -8.00 15.55
C ILE A 174 -7.57 -8.19 16.55
N GLN A 175 -8.81 -8.36 16.09
CA GLN A 175 -9.97 -8.60 16.96
C GLN A 175 -9.74 -9.87 17.79
N THR A 176 -9.38 -10.99 17.16
CA THR A 176 -9.04 -12.24 17.85
C THR A 176 -7.94 -12.02 18.89
N ARG A 177 -6.85 -11.35 18.50
CA ARG A 177 -5.72 -11.10 19.40
C ARG A 177 -6.08 -10.20 20.58
N LEU A 178 -6.88 -9.16 20.36
CA LEU A 178 -7.34 -8.26 21.43
C LEU A 178 -8.32 -8.96 22.38
N ASP A 179 -9.15 -9.87 21.89
CA ASP A 179 -10.05 -10.68 22.73
C ASP A 179 -9.26 -11.65 23.63
N GLU A 180 -8.19 -12.26 23.11
CA GLU A 180 -7.23 -13.03 23.91
C GLU A 180 -6.60 -12.16 25.01
N LEU A 181 -6.04 -11.00 24.66
CA LEU A 181 -5.43 -10.08 25.63
C LEU A 181 -6.44 -9.60 26.66
N LYS A 182 -7.70 -9.39 26.25
CA LYS A 182 -8.79 -9.02 27.17
C LYS A 182 -9.10 -10.14 28.16
N SER A 183 -9.08 -11.39 27.72
CA SER A 183 -9.26 -12.55 28.61
C SER A 183 -8.11 -12.71 29.61
N GLN A 184 -6.92 -12.23 29.26
CA GLN A 184 -5.72 -12.21 30.11
C GLN A 184 -5.68 -11.01 31.07
N GLY A 185 -6.53 -10.01 30.85
CA GLY A 185 -6.54 -8.75 31.61
C GLY A 185 -5.59 -7.68 31.06
N ASP A 186 -4.91 -7.94 29.95
CA ASP A 186 -3.91 -7.06 29.33
C ASP A 186 -4.51 -6.06 28.32
N TYR A 187 -5.83 -6.08 28.12
CA TYR A 187 -6.54 -5.09 27.30
C TYR A 187 -7.85 -4.64 27.96
N ILE A 188 -7.89 -3.36 28.34
CA ILE A 188 -9.03 -2.74 29.03
C ILE A 188 -10.02 -2.03 28.08
N GLY A 189 -9.66 -1.93 26.80
CA GLY A 189 -10.37 -1.10 25.83
C GLY A 189 -11.58 -1.76 25.18
N LYS A 190 -12.17 -1.00 24.25
CA LYS A 190 -13.17 -1.48 23.30
C LYS A 190 -12.62 -1.29 21.90
N PHE A 191 -12.62 -2.38 21.11
CA PHE A 191 -12.22 -2.32 19.72
C PHE A 191 -13.47 -2.35 18.84
N SER A 192 -13.61 -1.35 17.98
CA SER A 192 -14.64 -1.29 16.95
C SER A 192 -14.00 -0.75 15.69
N ALA A 193 -13.92 -1.60 14.67
CA ALA A 193 -13.18 -1.30 13.45
C ALA A 193 -14.11 -0.90 12.30
N GLN A 194 -13.63 0.00 11.45
CA GLN A 194 -14.22 0.30 10.15
C GLN A 194 -13.15 0.13 9.07
N SER A 195 -13.50 -0.57 7.99
CA SER A 195 -12.64 -0.74 6.83
C SER A 195 -13.00 0.27 5.75
N HIS A 196 -11.97 0.79 5.06
CA HIS A 196 -12.08 1.71 3.94
C HIS A 196 -11.09 1.27 2.87
N PHE A 197 -11.44 1.41 1.60
CA PHE A 197 -10.52 1.21 0.49
C PHE A 197 -10.60 2.39 -0.46
N PHE A 198 -9.52 3.17 -0.53
CA PHE A 198 -9.40 4.32 -1.43
C PHE A 198 -8.49 3.97 -2.60
N GLY A 199 -9.02 4.12 -3.81
CA GLY A 199 -8.30 3.81 -5.04
C GLY A 199 -9.01 4.34 -6.29
N TYR A 200 -10.09 3.67 -6.71
CA TYR A 200 -10.75 3.97 -7.99
C TYR A 200 -11.26 5.41 -8.10
N GLU A 201 -11.75 5.98 -7.01
CA GLU A 201 -12.23 7.35 -6.93
C GLU A 201 -11.12 8.40 -7.15
N GLY A 202 -9.85 8.04 -6.91
CA GLY A 202 -8.70 8.93 -7.13
C GLY A 202 -8.12 8.87 -8.55
N ARG A 203 -8.40 7.82 -9.32
CA ARG A 203 -7.78 7.61 -10.65
C ARG A 203 -8.36 8.49 -11.76
N CYS A 204 -9.62 8.91 -11.62
CA CYS A 204 -10.35 9.70 -12.61
C CYS A 204 -10.84 11.04 -12.02
N ALA A 205 -10.20 11.51 -10.95
CA ALA A 205 -10.44 12.84 -10.42
C ALA A 205 -9.86 13.91 -11.36
N PHE A 206 -10.31 15.16 -11.21
CA PHE A 206 -9.72 16.29 -11.94
C PHE A 206 -8.24 16.44 -11.52
N PRO A 207 -7.29 16.53 -12.48
CA PRO A 207 -5.87 16.65 -12.16
C PRO A 207 -5.61 17.96 -11.43
N SER A 208 -4.72 17.95 -10.43
CA SER A 208 -4.23 19.17 -9.77
C SER A 208 -3.59 20.14 -10.79
N ASN A 209 -3.38 21.41 -10.43
CA ASN A 209 -2.63 22.33 -11.31
C ASN A 209 -1.25 21.76 -11.66
N PHE A 210 -0.56 21.16 -10.69
CA PHE A 210 0.71 20.47 -10.91
C PHE A 210 0.61 19.39 -11.99
N ASP A 211 -0.35 18.47 -11.89
CA ASP A 211 -0.52 17.40 -12.88
C ASP A 211 -1.01 17.91 -14.23
N ALA A 212 -1.86 18.94 -14.25
CA ALA A 212 -2.33 19.57 -15.48
C ALA A 212 -1.16 20.18 -16.27
N ASP A 213 -0.32 20.98 -15.59
CA ASP A 213 0.88 21.57 -16.19
C ASP A 213 1.88 20.51 -16.60
N TYR A 214 2.14 19.52 -15.72
CA TYR A 214 3.12 18.46 -15.96
C TYR A 214 2.71 17.58 -17.15
N CYS A 215 1.46 17.15 -17.22
CA CYS A 215 0.96 16.32 -18.32
C CYS A 215 0.93 17.09 -19.63
N TYR A 216 0.56 18.38 -19.61
CA TYR A 216 0.62 19.24 -20.80
C TYR A 216 2.06 19.39 -21.30
N ALA A 217 2.99 19.69 -20.40
CA ALA A 217 4.41 19.83 -20.72
C ALA A 217 5.00 18.53 -21.28
N LEU A 218 4.65 17.37 -20.71
CA LEU A 218 5.10 16.06 -21.20
C LEU A 218 4.61 15.79 -22.64
N GLY A 219 3.35 16.08 -22.95
CA GLY A 219 2.79 15.91 -24.28
C GLY A 219 3.44 16.84 -25.31
N PHE A 220 3.59 18.12 -24.96
CA PHE A 220 4.24 19.11 -25.81
C PHE A 220 5.72 18.77 -26.06
N ASN A 221 6.43 18.33 -25.03
CA ASN A 221 7.82 17.89 -25.13
C ASN A 221 7.96 16.60 -25.95
N ALA A 222 7.02 15.65 -25.86
CA ALA A 222 7.02 14.47 -26.71
C ALA A 222 6.94 14.83 -28.19
N PHE A 223 6.10 15.81 -28.56
CA PHE A 223 6.09 16.35 -29.92
C PHE A 223 7.44 16.95 -30.32
N ALA A 224 8.09 17.71 -29.44
CA ALA A 224 9.43 18.26 -29.70
C ALA A 224 10.46 17.15 -29.97
N LEU A 225 10.50 16.09 -29.15
CA LEU A 225 11.38 14.94 -29.36
C LEU A 225 11.16 14.28 -30.73
N ILE A 226 9.90 14.10 -31.14
CA ILE A 226 9.53 13.56 -32.46
C ILE A 226 10.01 14.50 -33.57
N ASN A 227 9.81 15.82 -33.40
CA ASN A 227 10.22 16.83 -34.38
C ASN A 227 11.74 16.86 -34.59
N PHE A 228 12.53 16.50 -33.57
CA PHE A 228 13.99 16.33 -33.68
C PHE A 228 14.41 14.92 -34.15
N GLY A 229 13.47 14.06 -34.56
CA GLY A 229 13.75 12.72 -35.10
C GLY A 229 14.18 11.69 -34.05
N LEU A 230 13.91 11.92 -32.77
CA LEU A 230 14.29 11.01 -31.70
C LEU A 230 13.24 9.88 -31.52
N THR A 231 13.71 8.67 -31.23
CA THR A 231 12.87 7.48 -30.98
C THR A 231 13.41 6.65 -29.81
N GLY A 232 12.54 5.91 -29.12
CA GLY A 232 12.91 5.12 -27.94
C GLY A 232 13.22 5.95 -26.68
N TYR A 233 12.77 7.21 -26.65
CA TYR A 233 12.90 8.11 -25.50
C TYR A 233 11.57 8.26 -24.75
N LEU A 234 11.65 8.33 -23.43
CA LEU A 234 10.57 8.80 -22.57
C LEU A 234 10.62 10.34 -22.51
N SER A 235 9.49 11.00 -22.73
CA SER A 235 9.35 12.44 -22.46
C SER A 235 9.63 12.73 -21.00
N SER A 236 10.48 13.72 -20.72
CA SER A 236 10.92 14.04 -19.36
C SER A 236 10.84 15.54 -19.11
N VAL A 237 10.32 15.90 -17.94
CA VAL A 237 10.35 17.28 -17.41
C VAL A 237 10.98 17.22 -16.02
N ARG A 238 11.94 18.11 -15.76
CA ARG A 238 12.73 18.16 -14.52
C ARG A 238 12.54 19.50 -13.81
N ASN A 239 13.05 19.60 -12.59
CA ASN A 239 12.86 20.75 -11.68
C ASN A 239 11.41 20.96 -11.24
N LEU A 240 10.68 19.86 -11.02
CA LEU A 240 9.24 19.85 -10.73
C LEU A 240 8.84 20.50 -9.40
N THR A 241 9.78 20.86 -8.52
CA THR A 241 9.50 21.67 -7.31
C THR A 241 9.58 23.17 -7.55
N GLN A 242 10.07 23.60 -8.71
CA GLN A 242 10.08 25.00 -9.12
C GLN A 242 8.78 25.35 -9.85
N PRO A 243 8.44 26.64 -10.00
CA PRO A 243 7.34 27.08 -10.86
C PRO A 243 7.51 26.55 -12.30
N ALA A 244 6.38 26.32 -12.99
CA ALA A 244 6.37 25.65 -14.29
C ALA A 244 7.23 26.33 -15.38
N ASP A 245 7.43 27.66 -15.31
CA ASP A 245 8.30 28.41 -16.22
C ASP A 245 9.80 28.12 -16.02
N LYS A 246 10.18 27.43 -14.93
CA LYS A 246 11.56 27.00 -14.63
C LYS A 246 11.80 25.51 -14.87
N TRP A 247 10.80 24.79 -15.35
CA TRP A 247 10.95 23.38 -15.66
C TRP A 247 11.86 23.16 -16.86
N VAL A 248 12.59 22.04 -16.83
CA VAL A 248 13.55 21.67 -17.87
C VAL A 248 13.05 20.44 -18.61
N ALA A 249 12.66 20.63 -19.87
CA ALA A 249 12.21 19.56 -20.76
C ALA A 249 13.39 18.78 -21.38
N GLY A 250 13.17 17.50 -21.70
CA GLY A 250 14.18 16.64 -22.33
C GLY A 250 13.67 15.23 -22.60
N GLY A 251 14.59 14.32 -22.92
CA GLY A 251 14.28 12.90 -23.16
C GLY A 251 15.18 11.98 -22.36
N ILE A 252 14.63 10.88 -21.87
CA ILE A 252 15.39 9.81 -21.20
C ILE A 252 15.34 8.55 -22.07
N PRO A 253 16.46 7.94 -22.49
CA PRO A 253 16.46 6.69 -23.24
C PRO A 253 15.75 5.57 -22.46
N LEU A 254 14.77 4.88 -23.05
CA LEU A 254 13.97 3.88 -22.33
C LEU A 254 14.83 2.75 -21.74
N THR A 255 15.86 2.34 -22.47
CA THR A 255 16.73 1.20 -22.12
C THR A 255 17.50 1.39 -20.82
N MET A 256 17.76 2.61 -20.38
CA MET A 256 18.51 2.86 -19.13
C MET A 256 17.70 2.55 -17.87
N MET A 257 16.38 2.40 -17.99
CA MET A 257 15.47 2.04 -16.90
C MET A 257 15.14 0.55 -16.88
N MET A 258 15.69 -0.23 -17.83
CA MET A 258 15.35 -1.63 -18.00
C MET A 258 16.31 -2.56 -17.24
N ASN A 259 15.77 -3.66 -16.72
CA ASN A 259 16.50 -4.81 -16.21
C ASN A 259 15.95 -6.10 -16.86
N MET A 260 16.54 -7.25 -16.52
CA MET A 260 16.02 -8.56 -16.92
C MET A 260 15.27 -9.19 -15.75
N GLU A 261 13.99 -9.51 -15.94
CA GLU A 261 13.16 -10.26 -14.99
C GLU A 261 12.73 -11.61 -15.58
N ARG A 262 12.70 -12.66 -14.76
CA ARG A 262 12.17 -13.96 -15.20
C ARG A 262 10.64 -13.93 -15.14
N ARG A 263 9.97 -14.11 -16.27
CA ARG A 263 8.50 -14.20 -16.38
C ARG A 263 8.12 -15.42 -17.21
N HIS A 264 7.28 -16.29 -16.64
CA HIS A 264 6.90 -17.58 -17.24
C HIS A 264 8.11 -18.43 -17.65
N GLY A 265 9.12 -18.51 -16.79
CA GLY A 265 10.32 -19.32 -17.02
C GLY A 265 11.38 -18.68 -17.92
N GLU A 266 11.07 -17.59 -18.62
CA GLU A 266 11.97 -16.89 -19.56
C GLU A 266 12.45 -15.54 -19.03
N MET A 267 13.67 -15.14 -19.38
CA MET A 267 14.20 -13.81 -19.06
C MET A 267 13.67 -12.77 -20.05
N LYS A 268 12.92 -11.78 -19.55
CA LYS A 268 12.33 -10.71 -20.37
C LYS A 268 12.84 -9.33 -19.93
N PRO A 269 13.15 -8.42 -20.86
CA PRO A 269 13.55 -7.07 -20.52
C PRO A 269 12.32 -6.27 -20.08
N VAL A 270 12.38 -5.65 -18.90
CA VAL A 270 11.27 -4.91 -18.31
C VAL A 270 11.78 -3.67 -17.59
N ILE A 271 10.91 -2.69 -17.35
CA ILE A 271 11.26 -1.50 -16.56
C ILE A 271 11.29 -1.90 -15.09
N GLN A 272 12.40 -1.63 -14.41
CA GLN A 272 12.52 -1.89 -12.98
C GLN A 272 11.54 -1.01 -12.21
N LYS A 273 10.73 -1.62 -11.33
CA LYS A 273 9.82 -0.89 -10.45
C LYS A 273 10.63 -0.11 -9.41
N ALA A 274 10.37 1.20 -9.30
CA ALA A 274 10.92 2.02 -8.23
C ALA A 274 10.07 1.86 -6.96
N LEU A 275 10.65 1.24 -5.93
CA LEU A 275 10.01 1.03 -4.63
C LEU A 275 10.35 2.17 -3.66
N VAL A 276 9.69 2.22 -2.49
CA VAL A 276 10.08 3.14 -1.41
C VAL A 276 11.50 2.84 -0.95
N ARG A 277 12.34 3.88 -0.92
CA ARG A 277 13.70 3.80 -0.40
C ARG A 277 13.69 3.97 1.12
N LEU A 278 14.01 2.91 1.86
CA LEU A 278 14.06 2.92 3.33
C LEU A 278 15.22 3.77 3.90
N ASP A 279 16.26 4.02 3.09
CA ASP A 279 17.34 4.96 3.38
C ASP A 279 17.03 6.40 2.90
N GLY A 280 15.92 6.58 2.19
CA GLY A 280 15.52 7.83 1.55
C GLY A 280 14.93 8.86 2.52
N PRO A 281 14.96 10.15 2.16
CA PRO A 281 14.45 11.23 3.01
C PRO A 281 12.97 11.05 3.40
N VAL A 282 12.16 10.58 2.45
CA VAL A 282 10.70 10.47 2.64
C VAL A 282 10.36 9.42 3.69
N PHE A 283 10.98 8.23 3.62
CA PHE A 283 10.78 7.20 4.64
C PHE A 283 11.38 7.61 5.99
N LYS A 284 12.56 8.26 5.99
CA LYS A 284 13.17 8.77 7.23
C LYS A 284 12.27 9.77 7.95
N GLN A 285 11.59 10.64 7.22
CA GLN A 285 10.60 11.55 7.81
C GLN A 285 9.46 10.79 8.52
N LEU A 286 8.95 9.70 7.93
CA LEU A 286 7.97 8.84 8.61
C LEU A 286 8.59 8.16 9.84
N GLU A 287 9.77 7.55 9.68
CA GLU A 287 10.46 6.80 10.74
C GLU A 287 10.73 7.65 11.98
N GLU A 288 11.17 8.89 11.80
CA GLU A 288 11.47 9.83 12.88
C GLU A 288 10.24 10.24 13.70
N ASN A 289 9.05 10.24 13.10
CA ASN A 289 7.85 10.81 13.71
C ASN A 289 6.77 9.77 14.09
N ARG A 290 6.80 8.56 13.52
CA ARG A 290 5.71 7.57 13.64
C ARG A 290 5.40 7.14 15.07
N GLU A 291 6.40 7.09 15.97
CA GLU A 291 6.17 6.75 17.39
C GLU A 291 5.38 7.84 18.11
N GLU A 292 5.64 9.13 17.78
CA GLU A 292 4.85 10.24 18.31
C GLU A 292 3.42 10.17 17.76
N TRP A 293 3.25 9.96 16.45
CA TRP A 293 1.94 9.89 15.79
C TRP A 293 1.12 8.68 16.25
N ALA A 294 1.77 7.56 16.57
CA ALA A 294 1.11 6.39 17.13
C ALA A 294 0.42 6.72 18.46
N MET A 295 1.09 7.43 19.35
CA MET A 295 0.59 7.69 20.70
C MET A 295 -0.28 8.94 20.80
N ASN A 296 -0.09 9.91 19.92
CA ASN A 296 -0.69 11.24 20.00
C ASN A 296 -1.59 11.54 18.80
N ASP A 297 -2.62 12.35 19.02
CA ASP A 297 -3.60 12.68 17.98
C ASP A 297 -3.11 13.92 17.21
N ARG A 298 -2.00 13.74 16.46
CA ARG A 298 -1.32 14.78 15.67
C ARG A 298 -1.88 14.92 14.25
N TYR A 299 -3.14 14.53 14.04
CA TYR A 299 -3.73 14.48 12.71
C TYR A 299 -3.66 15.83 11.99
N LEU A 300 -3.31 15.76 10.71
CA LEU A 300 -3.42 16.89 9.78
C LEU A 300 -4.67 16.71 8.92
N PHE A 301 -5.33 17.82 8.61
CA PHE A 301 -6.61 17.82 7.90
C PHE A 301 -6.47 18.50 6.53
N PRO A 302 -5.78 17.87 5.55
CA PRO A 302 -5.66 18.44 4.22
C PRO A 302 -7.05 18.59 3.60
N GLY A 303 -7.34 19.78 3.06
CA GLY A 303 -8.58 20.08 2.35
C GLY A 303 -8.64 19.50 0.95
N ALA A 304 -9.75 19.78 0.26
CA ALA A 304 -9.91 19.46 -1.16
C ALA A 304 -8.89 20.21 -2.02
N ILE A 305 -8.53 19.63 -3.17
CA ILE A 305 -7.70 20.28 -4.19
C ILE A 305 -8.35 21.61 -4.58
N GLN A 306 -7.57 22.70 -4.54
CA GLN A 306 -8.02 24.02 -4.95
C GLN A 306 -7.45 24.35 -6.33
N TYR A 307 -8.31 24.74 -7.26
CA TYR A 307 -7.93 25.14 -8.63
C TYR A 307 -7.81 26.65 -8.80
N PHE A 308 -8.34 27.40 -7.85
CA PHE A 308 -8.39 28.86 -7.86
C PHE A 308 -7.94 29.42 -6.52
N GLY A 309 -7.17 30.50 -6.54
CA GLY A 309 -6.67 31.15 -5.35
C GLY A 309 -5.16 31.35 -5.40
N PRO A 310 -4.52 31.58 -4.23
CA PRO A 310 -3.08 31.76 -4.14
C PRO A 310 -2.30 30.52 -4.61
N SER A 311 -1.21 30.73 -5.34
CA SER A 311 -0.33 29.64 -5.82
C SER A 311 0.21 28.76 -4.70
N CYS A 312 0.41 29.30 -3.48
CA CYS A 312 0.84 28.51 -2.32
C CYS A 312 -0.20 27.47 -1.85
N VAL A 313 -1.42 27.50 -2.40
CA VAL A 313 -2.48 26.52 -2.13
C VAL A 313 -2.79 25.69 -3.39
N CYS A 314 -2.88 26.33 -4.55
CA CYS A 314 -3.30 25.67 -5.79
C CYS A 314 -2.17 24.91 -6.51
N ASP A 315 -0.94 25.39 -6.38
CA ASP A 315 0.22 24.90 -7.13
C ASP A 315 1.15 24.07 -6.22
N VAL A 316 0.60 23.47 -5.16
CA VAL A 316 1.36 22.66 -4.20
C VAL A 316 1.80 21.34 -4.82
N THR A 317 3.02 20.92 -4.46
CA THR A 317 3.57 19.61 -4.79
C THR A 317 3.41 18.64 -3.62
N THR A 318 3.62 17.34 -3.88
CA THR A 318 3.59 16.32 -2.83
C THR A 318 4.74 16.50 -1.83
N CYS A 319 4.53 16.07 -0.58
CA CYS A 319 5.59 16.06 0.43
C CYS A 319 6.77 15.20 -0.04
N THR A 320 6.48 14.07 -0.68
CA THR A 320 7.45 13.18 -1.30
C THR A 320 8.38 13.93 -2.26
N LEU A 321 7.83 14.68 -3.23
CA LEU A 321 8.63 15.39 -4.23
C LEU A 321 9.50 16.49 -3.60
N GLN A 322 8.98 17.19 -2.60
CA GLN A 322 9.71 18.22 -1.86
C GLN A 322 10.90 17.62 -1.11
N LEU A 323 10.67 16.59 -0.29
CA LEU A 323 11.70 15.94 0.52
C LEU A 323 12.80 15.27 -0.31
N GLU A 324 12.45 14.65 -1.44
CA GLU A 324 13.43 14.08 -2.36
C GLU A 324 14.34 15.15 -2.97
N ARG A 325 13.79 16.33 -3.28
CA ARG A 325 14.55 17.42 -3.91
C ARG A 325 15.37 18.23 -2.92
N GLU A 326 14.84 18.53 -1.74
CA GLU A 326 15.58 19.23 -0.69
C GLU A 326 16.87 18.51 -0.34
N LYS A 327 16.82 17.18 -0.12
CA LYS A 327 18.03 16.40 0.19
C LYS A 327 18.98 16.25 -1.01
N SER A 328 18.46 16.30 -2.24
CA SER A 328 19.29 16.33 -3.45
C SER A 328 20.11 17.62 -3.59
N LEU A 329 19.60 18.75 -3.08
CA LEU A 329 20.28 20.05 -3.06
C LEU A 329 21.28 20.18 -1.90
N VAL A 330 21.08 19.44 -0.80
CA VAL A 330 22.03 19.39 0.32
C VAL A 330 23.26 18.51 0.00
N ASN A 331 23.09 17.52 -0.87
CA ASN A 331 24.14 16.59 -1.28
C ASN A 331 24.82 16.93 -2.63
N ALA A 332 24.41 18.02 -3.29
CA ALA A 332 24.98 18.53 -4.54
C ALA A 332 25.86 19.76 -4.29
#